data_AF-A0A143PB75-F1
#
_entry.id   AF-A0A143PB75-F1
#
_cell.length_a   1.000
_cell.length_b   1.000
_cell.length_c   1.000
_cell.angle_alpha   90.00
_cell.angle_beta   90.00
_cell.angle_gamma   90.00
#
_symmetry.space_group_name_H-M   'P 1'
#
loop_
_entity.id
_entity.type
_entity.pdbx_description
1 polymer ?
#
loop_
_entity_poly.entity_id
_entity_poly.type
_entity_poly.pdbx_seq_one_letter_code
_entity_poly.pdbx_strand_id
1 'polypeptide(L)'
;MKKIGLMSLCLLMIIVMGCTKGDRLPSSVKNDLHKADRKIEAVKIFEIDHKQVVYEKKDKKLTVPLHFKEDVELPPKLVGSMATTPFSGNEDVDYVEVKYELKGHKHELHYKRDKHGMLRRVN
;
A
#
# COMPACT_ATOMS: atom_id res chain seq x y z
N MET A 1 38.80 38.84 -19.84
CA MET A 1 37.56 39.03 -20.62
C MET A 1 37.22 37.72 -21.32
N LYS A 2 35.92 37.38 -21.31
CA LYS A 2 35.23 36.19 -21.87
C LYS A 2 35.40 34.90 -21.04
N LYS A 3 34.36 34.13 -20.72
CA LYS A 3 32.89 34.21 -20.80
C LYS A 3 32.40 32.95 -20.03
N ILE A 4 31.36 33.10 -19.21
CA ILE A 4 30.20 32.18 -19.07
C ILE A 4 30.56 30.69 -18.81
N GLY A 5 30.28 30.11 -17.66
CA GLY A 5 28.96 30.04 -17.03
C GLY A 5 28.48 28.58 -17.04
N LEU A 6 27.64 28.24 -16.08
CA LEU A 6 26.70 27.13 -16.19
C LEU A 6 27.28 25.69 -16.15
N MET A 7 27.75 25.27 -14.98
CA MET A 7 27.55 23.88 -14.52
C MET A 7 26.64 23.98 -13.29
N SER A 8 25.38 24.41 -13.46
CA SER A 8 24.29 23.51 -13.87
C SER A 8 24.33 22.25 -13.00
N LEU A 9 23.85 22.33 -11.76
CA LEU A 9 22.44 22.08 -11.47
C LEU A 9 21.98 20.66 -11.90
N CYS A 10 22.80 19.62 -11.64
CA CYS A 10 22.44 18.22 -11.98
C CYS A 10 22.45 17.23 -10.79
N LEU A 11 22.70 17.68 -9.56
CA LEU A 11 22.60 16.83 -8.35
C LEU A 11 21.40 17.16 -7.46
N LEU A 12 20.42 17.87 -8.05
CA LEU A 12 19.06 17.96 -7.55
C LEU A 12 18.18 16.95 -8.29
N MET A 13 18.64 15.71 -8.44
CA MET A 13 17.72 14.57 -8.48
C MET A 13 17.22 14.34 -7.05
N ILE A 14 16.51 15.35 -6.53
CA ILE A 14 15.37 15.10 -5.66
C ILE A 14 14.49 14.23 -6.55
N ILE A 15 14.55 12.92 -6.32
CA ILE A 15 13.47 12.03 -6.69
C ILE A 15 12.28 12.64 -5.99
N VAL A 16 11.59 13.51 -6.71
CA VAL A 16 10.19 13.82 -6.50
C VAL A 16 9.55 12.45 -6.70
N MET A 17 9.55 11.63 -5.63
CA MET A 17 8.55 10.60 -5.44
C MET A 17 7.28 11.40 -5.50
N GLY A 18 6.72 11.45 -6.71
CA GLY A 18 5.52 12.18 -6.99
C GLY A 18 4.55 11.82 -5.89
N CYS A 19 3.89 12.83 -5.33
CA CYS A 19 2.55 12.64 -4.80
C CYS A 19 1.68 12.17 -5.97
N THR A 20 1.88 10.95 -6.46
CA THR A 20 0.96 10.29 -7.37
C THR A 20 -0.27 10.03 -6.53
N LYS A 21 -1.19 11.00 -6.55
CA LYS A 21 -2.58 10.73 -6.25
C LYS A 21 -2.96 9.56 -7.15
N GLY A 22 -3.19 8.39 -6.56
CA GLY A 22 -3.61 7.22 -7.29
C GLY A 22 -4.87 7.48 -8.10
N ASP A 23 -5.20 6.55 -8.97
CA ASP A 23 -6.48 6.52 -9.65
C ASP A 23 -7.65 6.50 -8.65
N ARG A 24 -8.82 6.92 -9.11
CA ARG A 24 -10.05 6.82 -8.32
C ARG A 24 -10.33 5.35 -7.99
N LEU A 25 -10.43 5.05 -6.69
CA LEU A 25 -10.85 3.74 -6.19
C LEU A 25 -12.22 3.34 -6.77
N PRO A 26 -12.32 2.16 -7.40
CA PRO A 26 -13.60 1.57 -7.79
C PRO A 26 -14.50 1.33 -6.57
N SER A 27 -15.82 1.39 -6.76
CA SER A 27 -16.79 1.22 -5.66
C SER A 27 -16.67 -0.14 -4.97
N SER A 28 -16.37 -1.21 -5.74
CA SER A 28 -16.07 -2.55 -5.24
C SER A 28 -14.90 -2.53 -4.24
N VAL A 29 -13.78 -1.89 -4.62
CA VAL A 29 -12.58 -1.77 -3.80
C VAL A 29 -12.84 -0.94 -2.55
N LYS A 30 -13.62 0.13 -2.64
CA LYS A 30 -14.04 0.92 -1.45
C LYS A 30 -14.84 0.09 -0.46
N ASN A 31 -15.78 -0.73 -0.94
CA ASN A 31 -16.57 -1.60 -0.09
C ASN A 31 -15.70 -2.62 0.64
N ASP A 32 -14.70 -3.17 -0.04
CA ASP A 32 -13.77 -4.13 0.56
C ASP A 32 -12.78 -3.46 1.51
N LEU A 33 -12.36 -2.22 1.23
CA LEU A 33 -11.55 -1.42 2.16
C LEU A 33 -12.31 -1.19 3.47
N HIS A 34 -13.60 -0.85 3.40
CA HIS A 34 -14.44 -0.73 4.59
C HIS A 34 -14.62 -2.06 5.35
N LYS A 35 -14.65 -3.20 4.65
CA LYS A 35 -14.63 -4.52 5.31
C LYS A 35 -13.28 -4.79 5.98
N ALA A 36 -12.17 -4.33 5.40
CA ALA A 36 -10.83 -4.43 5.99
C ALA A 36 -10.72 -3.59 7.26
N ASP A 37 -11.20 -2.34 7.23
CA ASP A 37 -11.27 -1.49 8.43
C ASP A 37 -11.96 -2.21 9.58
N ARG A 38 -13.17 -2.73 9.37
CA ARG A 38 -13.92 -3.43 10.43
C ARG A 38 -13.19 -4.65 10.99
N LYS A 39 -12.43 -5.38 10.16
CA LYS A 39 -11.62 -6.51 10.63
C LYS A 39 -10.43 -6.05 11.47
N ILE A 40 -9.80 -4.94 11.09
CA ILE A 40 -8.63 -4.38 11.76
C ILE A 40 -9.02 -3.65 13.06
N GLU A 41 -10.15 -2.95 13.07
CA GLU A 41 -10.72 -2.30 14.26
C GLU A 41 -10.98 -3.30 15.40
N ALA A 42 -11.31 -4.55 15.07
CA ALA A 42 -11.54 -5.59 16.07
C ALA A 42 -10.29 -5.92 16.91
N VAL A 43 -9.09 -5.73 16.37
CA VAL A 43 -7.83 -6.00 17.08
C VAL A 43 -7.22 -4.76 17.73
N LYS A 44 -7.60 -3.55 17.30
CA LYS A 44 -7.15 -2.25 17.85
C LYS A 44 -5.63 -1.97 17.84
N ILE A 45 -4.81 -2.85 17.25
CA ILE A 45 -3.34 -2.72 17.22
C ILE A 45 -2.86 -1.78 16.12
N PHE A 46 -3.53 -1.80 14.96
CA PHE A 46 -3.18 -0.96 13.82
C PHE A 46 -4.45 -0.49 13.12
N GLU A 47 -4.31 0.45 12.19
CA GLU A 47 -5.38 0.96 11.33
C GLU A 47 -4.88 1.20 9.91
N ILE A 48 -5.78 1.32 8.94
CA ILE A 48 -5.42 1.68 7.57
C ILE A 48 -5.27 3.21 7.49
N ASP A 49 -4.14 3.69 6.97
CA ASP A 49 -3.99 5.10 6.65
C ASP A 49 -4.64 5.43 5.30
N HIS A 50 -5.93 5.74 5.35
CA HIS A 50 -6.75 6.10 4.19
C HIS A 50 -6.22 7.28 3.38
N LYS A 51 -5.41 8.17 3.97
CA LYS A 51 -4.82 9.31 3.24
C LYS A 51 -3.72 8.87 2.28
N GLN A 52 -3.11 7.72 2.54
CA GLN A 52 -2.00 7.17 1.77
C GLN A 52 -2.39 5.93 0.97
N VAL A 53 -3.67 5.52 0.96
CA VAL A 53 -4.16 4.46 0.09
C VAL A 53 -4.06 4.90 -1.37
N VAL A 54 -3.40 4.09 -2.19
CA VAL A 54 -3.17 4.36 -3.62
C VAL A 54 -3.71 3.20 -4.44
N TYR A 55 -4.51 3.51 -5.46
CA TYR A 55 -4.96 2.54 -6.45
C TYR A 55 -4.35 2.87 -7.81
N GLU A 56 -3.82 1.85 -8.50
CA GLU A 56 -3.25 1.96 -9.84
C GLU A 56 -4.10 1.10 -10.78
N LYS A 57 -4.97 1.75 -11.57
CA LYS A 57 -5.99 1.07 -12.38
C LYS A 57 -5.37 0.19 -13.46
N LYS A 58 -4.26 0.63 -14.05
CA LYS A 58 -3.56 -0.08 -15.12
C LYS A 58 -3.19 -1.51 -14.71
N ASP A 59 -2.67 -1.64 -13.49
CA ASP A 59 -2.15 -2.90 -12.95
C ASP A 59 -3.09 -3.52 -11.92
N LYS A 60 -4.28 -2.93 -11.72
CA LYS A 60 -5.25 -3.29 -10.67
C LYS A 60 -4.57 -3.47 -9.31
N LYS A 61 -3.62 -2.58 -9.02
CA LYS A 61 -2.77 -2.61 -7.83
C LYS A 61 -3.34 -1.70 -6.76
N LEU A 62 -3.48 -2.22 -5.55
CA LEU A 62 -3.91 -1.48 -4.37
C LEU A 62 -2.78 -1.44 -3.34
N THR A 63 -2.30 -0.24 -3.00
CA THR A 63 -1.38 -0.04 -1.89
C THR A 63 -2.20 0.32 -0.65
N VAL A 64 -2.02 -0.45 0.42
CA VAL A 64 -2.71 -0.31 1.71
C VAL A 64 -1.68 -0.04 2.81
N PRO A 65 -1.46 1.23 3.17
CA PRO A 65 -0.58 1.58 4.27
C PRO A 65 -1.28 1.33 5.61
N LEU A 66 -0.56 0.76 6.57
CA LEU A 66 -1.04 0.56 7.94
C LEU A 66 -0.23 1.43 8.89
N HIS A 67 -0.93 1.97 9.88
CA HIS A 67 -0.37 2.68 11.00
C HIS A 67 -0.54 1.85 12.28
N PHE A 68 0.56 1.43 12.90
CA PHE A 68 0.54 0.71 14.17
C PHE A 68 0.33 1.71 15.31
N LYS A 69 -0.68 1.47 16.14
CA LYS A 69 -1.00 2.26 17.34
C LYS A 69 -0.13 1.86 18.52
N GLU A 70 0.33 0.62 18.52
CA GLU A 70 1.17 0.03 19.56
C GLU A 70 2.35 -0.68 18.90
N ASP A 71 3.52 -0.67 19.54
CA ASP A 71 4.73 -1.38 19.09
C ASP A 71 4.66 -2.90 19.36
N VAL A 72 3.54 -3.52 18.99
CA VAL A 72 3.29 -4.94 19.15
C VAL A 72 3.66 -5.68 17.87
N GLU A 73 4.56 -6.64 18.00
CA GLU A 73 5.03 -7.44 16.89
C GLU A 73 4.06 -8.58 16.58
N LEU A 74 3.37 -8.45 15.45
CA LEU A 74 2.44 -9.47 14.95
C LEU A 74 3.10 -10.26 13.81
N PRO A 75 2.76 -11.55 13.65
CA PRO A 75 3.22 -12.32 12.50
C PRO A 75 2.82 -11.60 11.19
N PRO A 76 3.74 -11.37 10.24
CA PRO A 76 3.43 -10.67 8.99
C PRO A 76 2.28 -11.31 8.19
N LYS A 77 2.15 -12.65 8.29
CA LYS A 77 1.03 -13.39 7.71
C LYS A 77 -0.32 -12.95 8.28
N LEU A 78 -0.39 -12.68 9.58
CA LEU A 78 -1.60 -12.21 10.25
C LEU A 78 -1.94 -10.78 9.81
N VAL A 79 -0.97 -9.88 9.88
CA VAL A 79 -1.11 -8.47 9.46
C VAL A 79 -1.63 -8.38 8.03
N GLY A 80 -0.94 -9.04 7.10
CA GLY A 80 -1.34 -9.04 5.71
C GLY A 80 -2.64 -9.79 5.46
N SER A 81 -2.96 -10.88 6.18
CA SER A 81 -4.26 -11.55 6.03
C SER A 81 -5.43 -10.64 6.46
N MET A 82 -5.31 -9.92 7.58
CA MET A 82 -6.34 -8.99 8.03
C MET A 82 -6.58 -7.87 7.02
N ALA A 83 -5.49 -7.31 6.48
CA ALA A 83 -5.55 -6.25 5.48
C ALA A 83 -6.06 -6.75 4.11
N THR A 84 -5.68 -7.95 3.66
CA THR A 84 -5.88 -8.35 2.25
C THR A 84 -7.07 -9.27 2.00
N THR A 85 -7.53 -10.06 2.99
CA THR A 85 -8.61 -11.04 2.80
C THR A 85 -9.87 -10.43 2.18
N PRO A 86 -10.34 -9.23 2.59
CA PRO A 86 -11.54 -8.62 2.01
C PRO A 86 -11.50 -8.35 0.51
N PHE A 87 -10.31 -8.21 -0.08
CA PHE A 87 -10.14 -7.99 -1.53
C PHE A 87 -10.06 -9.29 -2.33
N SER A 88 -10.02 -10.46 -1.67
CA SER A 88 -9.98 -11.75 -2.37
C SER A 88 -11.29 -11.98 -3.13
N GLY A 89 -11.19 -12.32 -4.42
CA GLY A 89 -12.33 -12.45 -5.32
C GLY A 89 -12.84 -11.13 -5.92
N ASN A 90 -12.28 -9.97 -5.55
CA ASN A 90 -12.64 -8.70 -6.19
C ASN A 90 -11.86 -8.53 -7.49
N GLU A 91 -12.55 -8.59 -8.64
CA GLU A 91 -11.98 -8.51 -10.00
C GLU A 91 -11.19 -7.23 -10.30
N ASP A 92 -11.42 -6.15 -9.55
CA ASP A 92 -10.72 -4.87 -9.70
C ASP A 92 -9.35 -4.81 -8.99
N VAL A 93 -8.97 -5.90 -8.29
CA VAL A 93 -7.72 -5.98 -7.50
C VAL A 93 -6.91 -7.24 -7.84
N ASP A 94 -5.90 -7.10 -8.69
CA ASP A 94 -4.99 -8.20 -9.04
C ASP A 94 -3.78 -8.26 -8.11
N TYR A 95 -3.43 -7.13 -7.49
CA TYR A 95 -2.27 -7.01 -6.62
C TYR A 95 -2.55 -6.11 -5.42
N VAL A 96 -2.09 -6.51 -4.24
CA VAL A 96 -2.16 -5.71 -3.02
C VAL A 96 -0.78 -5.60 -2.39
N GLU A 97 -0.39 -4.38 -2.07
CA GLU A 97 0.85 -4.06 -1.36
C GLU A 97 0.49 -3.49 0.02
N VAL A 98 0.80 -4.22 1.08
CA VAL A 98 0.61 -3.74 2.45
C VAL A 98 1.92 -3.15 2.94
N LYS A 99 1.92 -1.87 3.29
CA LYS A 99 3.11 -1.17 3.81
C LYS A 99 2.89 -0.78 5.25
N TYR A 100 3.87 -0.97 6.12
CA TYR A 100 3.81 -0.48 7.50
C TYR A 100 5.21 -0.27 8.07
N GLU A 101 5.30 0.55 9.11
CA GLU A 101 6.53 0.75 9.88
C GLU A 101 6.30 0.26 11.30
N LEU A 102 7.25 -0.49 11.85
CA LEU A 102 7.20 -1.00 13.23
C LEU A 102 8.61 -0.92 13.83
N LYS A 103 8.76 -0.30 15.01
CA LYS A 103 10.07 -0.11 15.67
C LYS A 103 11.15 0.50 14.76
N GLY A 104 10.77 1.42 13.87
CA GLY A 104 11.67 2.06 12.90
C GLY A 104 12.06 1.20 11.69
N HIS A 105 11.47 0.00 11.55
CA HIS A 105 11.67 -0.87 10.40
C HIS A 105 10.47 -0.81 9.47
N LYS A 106 10.74 -0.56 8.18
CA LYS A 106 9.72 -0.58 7.13
C LYS A 106 9.50 -2.00 6.65
N HIS A 107 8.23 -2.37 6.52
CA HIS A 107 7.77 -3.67 6.07
C HIS A 107 6.86 -3.50 4.86
N GLU A 108 7.09 -4.35 3.85
CA GLU A 108 6.25 -4.42 2.66
C GLU A 108 5.84 -5.88 2.45
N LEU A 109 4.54 -6.10 2.31
CA LEU A 109 3.96 -7.42 2.03
C LEU A 109 3.23 -7.36 0.70
N HIS A 110 3.67 -8.19 -0.24
CA HIS A 110 3.15 -8.22 -1.58
C HIS A 110 2.19 -9.41 -1.74
N TYR A 111 1.02 -9.16 -2.30
CA TYR A 111 -0.01 -10.16 -2.56
C TYR A 111 -0.44 -10.09 -4.00
N LYS A 112 -0.51 -11.23 -4.67
CA LYS A 112 -0.97 -11.35 -6.06
C LYS A 112 -2.13 -12.33 -6.14
N ARG A 113 -3.11 -12.02 -7.00
CA ARG A 113 -4.22 -12.92 -7.28
C ARG A 113 -3.71 -14.18 -7.97
N ASP A 114 -4.11 -15.33 -7.45
CA ASP A 114 -3.87 -16.63 -8.06
C ASP A 114 -4.95 -17.00 -9.10
N LYS A 115 -4.76 -18.12 -9.78
CA LYS A 115 -5.71 -18.63 -10.79
C LYS A 115 -7.10 -18.97 -10.24
N HIS A 116 -7.27 -19.02 -8.92
CA HIS A 116 -8.54 -19.28 -8.24
C HIS A 116 -9.20 -17.99 -7.72
N GLY A 117 -8.64 -16.81 -8.05
CA GLY A 117 -9.17 -15.53 -7.59
C GLY A 117 -8.76 -15.13 -6.17
N MET A 118 -7.88 -15.90 -5.52
CA MET A 118 -7.45 -15.64 -4.14
C MET A 118 -6.16 -14.84 -4.11
N LEU A 119 -6.05 -13.88 -3.18
CA LEU A 119 -4.80 -13.16 -2.97
C LEU A 119 -3.82 -14.05 -2.19
N ARG A 120 -2.64 -14.30 -2.77
CA ARG A 120 -1.55 -15.08 -2.17
C ARG A 120 -0.33 -14.19 -1.98
N ARG A 121 0.34 -14.34 -0.84
CA ARG A 121 1.60 -13.63 -0.60
C ARG A 121 2.65 -14.08 -1.62
N VAL A 122 3.31 -13.11 -2.23
CA VAL A 122 4.46 -13.29 -3.12
C VAL A 122 5.67 -12.62 -2.46
N ASN A 123 6.84 -13.23 -2.60
CA ASN A 123 8.10 -12.70 -2.08
C ASN A 123 8.76 -11.79 -3.10
#